data_AF-A0A376X5J8-F1
#
_entry.id   AF-A0A376X5J8-F1
#
_cell.length_a   1.000
_cell.length_b   1.000
_cell.length_c   1.000
_cell.angle_alpha   90.00
_cell.angle_beta   90.00
_cell.angle_gamma   90.00
#
_symmetry.space_group_name_H-M   'P 1'
#
loop_
_entity.id
_entity.type
_entity.pdbx_description
1 polymer ?
#
loop_
_entity_poly.entity_id
_entity_poly.type
_entity_poly.pdbx_seq_one_letter_code
_entity_poly.pdbx_strand_id
1 'polypeptide(L)'
;MNKLIELRRAKRLALSLLLIAAATFVVTLFLPPNFWVSGVKAIAEAAMVGALADWFAVVALFRRVPIPIISRHTAIIPRNKDRIGENLGQFVQEKFLDTQSLVALIRRHEPALLIGNWFSQPENARRVGQHLLQIMSGFLELTDDARIQRLLKRAVHRAIDKVDLSGTSALMLESMTKNDRHQVLLDTLIAQLIALLQRDKSRKFIAQQIVRWLESEHPLKAKILPTEWLGEHSAELVSDAVNSLLDDISRDRAHQIRHAFDRATFALIDKLKNDPEMAARADAVKSYLKEDEAFNRYLSELWGDLREWLKVDINSEDSRVKERIARAGQWFGETLIADDALRASLNGHLEQAAHRVAPEFSAFLTRHISDTVKSWDARICRGK
;
A
#
# COMPACT_ATOMS: atom_id res chain seq x y z
N MET A 1 -10.33 -8.75 40.16
CA MET A 1 -10.61 -8.71 41.62
C MET A 1 -10.28 -10.01 42.36
N ASN A 2 -10.39 -11.21 41.78
CA ASN A 2 -10.13 -12.49 42.49
C ASN A 2 -8.67 -12.77 42.88
N LYS A 3 -7.69 -12.43 42.03
CA LYS A 3 -6.26 -12.76 42.27
C LYS A 3 -5.67 -12.18 43.58
N LEU A 4 -6.11 -10.99 44.00
CA LEU A 4 -5.60 -10.37 45.24
C LEU A 4 -6.14 -11.08 46.49
N ILE A 5 -7.35 -11.60 46.43
CA ILE A 5 -7.98 -12.35 47.54
C ILE A 5 -7.33 -13.73 47.64
N GLU A 6 -7.10 -14.41 46.51
CA GLU A 6 -6.37 -15.67 46.44
C GLU A 6 -4.95 -15.56 47.01
N LEU A 7 -4.19 -14.53 46.61
CA LEU A 7 -2.85 -14.26 47.14
C LEU A 7 -2.85 -14.05 48.67
N ARG A 8 -3.82 -13.30 49.20
CA ARG A 8 -3.92 -13.09 50.67
C ARG A 8 -4.33 -14.36 51.41
N ARG A 9 -5.12 -15.25 50.79
CA ARG A 9 -5.51 -16.53 51.37
C ARG A 9 -4.33 -17.49 51.39
N ALA A 10 -3.61 -17.61 50.28
CA ALA A 10 -2.40 -18.43 50.17
C ALA A 10 -1.31 -17.99 51.17
N LYS A 11 -1.05 -16.67 51.27
CA LYS A 11 -0.09 -16.12 52.26
C LYS A 11 -0.51 -16.42 53.70
N ARG A 12 -1.81 -16.31 54.02
CA ARG A 12 -2.32 -16.63 55.35
C ARG A 12 -2.22 -18.12 55.68
N LEU A 13 -2.53 -18.99 54.73
CA LEU A 13 -2.39 -20.43 54.89
C LEU A 13 -0.93 -20.84 55.11
N ALA A 14 -0.01 -20.33 54.29
CA ALA A 14 1.42 -20.58 54.45
C ALA A 14 1.93 -20.09 55.81
N LEU A 15 1.53 -18.89 56.24
CA LEU A 15 1.88 -18.35 57.56
C LEU A 15 1.29 -19.18 58.70
N SER A 16 0.02 -19.63 58.59
CA SER A 16 -0.60 -20.45 59.62
C SER A 16 0.08 -21.82 59.75
N LEU A 17 0.46 -22.44 58.64
CA LEU A 17 1.19 -23.72 58.66
C LEU A 17 2.56 -23.56 59.31
N LEU A 18 3.28 -22.47 59.01
CA LEU A 18 4.55 -22.15 59.68
C LEU A 18 4.37 -21.95 61.19
N LEU A 19 3.35 -21.19 61.60
CA LEU A 19 3.06 -20.96 63.02
C LEU A 19 2.66 -22.25 63.74
N ILE A 20 1.91 -23.13 63.09
CA ILE A 20 1.55 -24.45 63.64
C ILE A 20 2.80 -25.31 63.80
N ALA A 21 3.69 -25.36 62.80
CA ALA A 21 4.96 -26.09 62.89
C ALA A 21 5.85 -25.53 64.03
N ALA A 22 5.96 -24.22 64.14
CA ALA A 22 6.72 -23.56 65.20
C ALA A 22 6.11 -23.80 66.59
N ALA A 23 4.79 -23.68 66.73
CA ALA A 23 4.10 -23.96 68.00
C ALA A 23 4.24 -25.43 68.41
N THR A 24 4.10 -26.36 67.45
CA THR A 24 4.32 -27.80 67.68
C THR A 24 5.74 -28.05 68.16
N PHE A 25 6.74 -27.46 67.51
CA PHE A 25 8.14 -27.55 67.94
C PHE A 25 8.34 -27.02 69.37
N VAL A 26 7.81 -25.83 69.69
CA VAL A 26 7.91 -25.24 71.04
C VAL A 26 7.24 -26.10 72.09
N VAL A 27 6.03 -26.61 71.84
CA VAL A 27 5.32 -27.49 72.77
C VAL A 27 6.12 -28.76 73.02
N THR A 28 6.72 -29.37 71.99
CA THR A 28 7.57 -30.57 72.16
C THR A 28 8.82 -30.33 73.00
N LEU A 29 9.25 -29.08 73.25
CA LEU A 29 10.37 -28.78 74.16
C LEU A 29 9.98 -28.90 75.64
N PHE A 30 8.71 -28.74 75.98
CA PHE A 30 8.23 -28.80 77.37
C PHE A 30 7.69 -30.18 77.78
N LEU A 31 7.60 -31.13 76.85
CA LEU A 31 7.15 -32.49 77.12
C LEU A 31 8.35 -33.42 77.42
N PRO A 32 8.17 -34.44 78.30
CA PRO A 32 9.22 -35.43 78.55
C PRO A 32 9.56 -36.20 77.26
N PRO A 33 10.84 -36.45 76.97
CA PRO A 33 11.28 -37.06 75.73
C PRO A 33 10.80 -38.52 75.63
N ASN A 34 9.87 -38.75 74.70
CA ASN A 34 9.39 -40.07 74.28
C ASN A 34 9.66 -40.24 72.77
N PHE A 35 9.68 -41.48 72.27
CA PHE A 35 9.91 -41.79 70.84
C PHE A 35 8.96 -40.99 69.92
N TRP A 36 7.67 -40.95 70.26
CA TRP A 36 6.66 -40.19 69.52
C TRP A 36 6.88 -38.67 69.58
N VAL A 37 7.23 -38.14 70.75
CA VAL A 37 7.51 -36.70 70.94
C VAL A 37 8.75 -36.29 70.13
N SER A 38 9.77 -37.15 70.08
CA SER A 38 10.99 -36.92 69.32
C SER A 38 10.76 -36.95 67.81
N GLY A 39 9.91 -37.87 67.32
CA GLY A 39 9.50 -37.91 65.91
C GLY A 39 8.71 -36.66 65.48
N VAL A 40 7.75 -36.22 66.29
CA VAL A 40 6.98 -34.99 66.03
C VAL A 40 7.89 -33.76 66.07
N LYS A 41 8.83 -33.70 67.02
CA LYS A 41 9.82 -32.62 67.12
C LYS A 41 10.66 -32.51 65.84
N ALA A 42 11.20 -33.64 65.35
CA ALA A 42 12.03 -33.66 64.14
C ALA A 42 11.25 -33.23 62.88
N ILE A 43 9.99 -33.67 62.75
CA ILE A 43 9.11 -33.26 61.65
C ILE A 43 8.80 -31.76 61.72
N ALA A 44 8.48 -31.25 62.91
CA ALA A 44 8.19 -29.83 63.12
C ALA A 44 9.43 -28.95 62.86
N GLU A 45 10.61 -29.40 63.27
CA GLU A 45 11.89 -28.73 63.02
C GLU A 45 12.20 -28.70 61.52
N ALA A 46 12.09 -29.83 60.82
CA ALA A 46 12.31 -29.93 59.38
C ALA A 46 11.32 -29.05 58.59
N ALA A 47 10.04 -29.04 58.97
CA ALA A 47 9.02 -28.21 58.35
C ALA A 47 9.28 -26.71 58.57
N MET A 48 9.70 -26.32 59.76
CA MET A 48 10.03 -24.92 60.09
C MET A 48 11.26 -24.44 59.32
N VAL A 49 12.35 -25.23 59.30
CA VAL A 49 13.58 -24.88 58.59
C VAL A 49 13.34 -24.85 57.07
N GLY A 50 12.61 -25.82 56.52
CA GLY A 50 12.25 -25.84 55.09
C GLY A 50 11.43 -24.63 54.66
N ALA A 51 10.43 -24.23 55.46
CA ALA A 51 9.63 -23.04 55.19
C ALA A 51 10.44 -21.74 55.30
N LEU A 52 11.39 -21.64 56.24
CA LEU A 52 12.31 -20.51 56.34
C LEU A 52 13.28 -20.44 55.15
N ALA A 53 13.75 -21.58 54.66
CA ALA A 53 14.65 -21.65 53.51
C ALA A 53 13.96 -21.21 52.21
N ASP A 54 12.73 -21.67 51.96
CA ASP A 54 11.93 -21.25 50.81
C ASP A 54 11.61 -19.75 50.85
N TRP A 55 11.19 -19.25 52.02
CA TRP A 55 11.01 -17.81 52.25
C TRP A 55 12.29 -17.03 51.94
N PHE A 56 13.42 -17.49 52.46
CA PHE A 56 14.71 -16.84 52.23
C PHE A 56 15.09 -16.86 50.74
N ALA A 57 14.88 -17.95 50.00
CA ALA A 57 15.19 -18.04 48.58
C ALA A 57 14.39 -17.02 47.75
N VAL A 58 13.07 -16.93 47.98
CA VAL A 58 12.21 -15.97 47.28
C VAL A 58 12.58 -14.53 47.64
N VAL A 59 12.77 -14.24 48.94
CA VAL A 59 13.15 -12.90 49.38
C VAL A 59 14.53 -12.52 48.88
N ALA A 60 15.51 -13.42 48.90
CA ALA A 60 16.87 -13.19 48.39
C ALA A 60 16.89 -12.96 46.88
N LEU A 61 15.94 -13.50 46.14
CA LEU A 61 15.84 -13.28 44.70
C LEU A 61 15.37 -11.84 44.37
N PHE A 62 14.39 -11.32 45.12
CA PHE A 62 13.69 -10.06 44.79
C PHE A 62 13.98 -8.87 45.72
N ARG A 63 14.43 -9.10 46.95
CA ARG A 63 14.57 -8.08 47.99
C ARG A 63 15.91 -8.19 48.73
N ARG A 64 16.36 -7.07 49.28
CA ARG A 64 17.55 -7.03 50.11
C ARG A 64 17.19 -7.48 51.52
N VAL A 65 17.80 -8.57 51.99
CA VAL A 65 17.60 -9.07 53.35
C VAL A 65 18.43 -8.21 54.32
N PRO A 66 17.86 -7.71 55.43
CA PRO A 66 18.54 -6.80 56.36
C PRO A 66 19.49 -7.52 57.35
N ILE A 67 20.28 -8.49 56.88
CA ILE A 67 21.28 -9.20 57.70
C ILE A 67 22.69 -8.77 57.24
N PRO A 68 23.55 -8.16 58.07
CA PRO A 68 24.78 -7.47 57.66
C PRO A 68 25.73 -8.24 56.73
N ILE A 69 25.86 -9.57 56.94
CA ILE A 69 26.78 -10.43 56.18
C ILE A 69 26.13 -10.92 54.86
N ILE A 70 24.84 -11.25 54.90
CA ILE A 70 24.11 -11.89 53.79
C ILE A 70 23.51 -10.84 52.84
N SER A 71 23.29 -9.61 53.32
CA SER A 71 22.69 -8.51 52.57
C SER A 71 23.43 -8.16 51.28
N ARG A 72 24.73 -8.48 51.20
CA ARG A 72 25.58 -8.24 50.01
C ARG A 72 25.27 -9.17 48.83
N HIS A 73 24.63 -10.32 49.05
CA HIS A 73 24.35 -11.35 48.02
C HIS A 73 22.85 -11.58 47.75
N THR A 74 21.98 -10.73 48.30
CA THR A 74 20.53 -10.79 48.09
C THR A 74 20.07 -9.72 47.09
N ALA A 75 18.81 -9.76 46.66
CA ALA A 75 18.28 -9.04 45.50
C ALA A 75 18.99 -9.38 44.17
N ILE A 76 19.14 -10.68 43.89
CA ILE A 76 19.87 -11.18 42.70
C ILE A 76 19.26 -10.64 41.39
N ILE A 77 17.92 -10.64 41.26
CA ILE A 77 17.25 -10.16 40.03
C ILE A 77 17.42 -8.64 39.85
N PRO A 78 17.09 -7.79 40.84
CA PRO A 78 17.31 -6.34 40.70
C PRO A 78 18.78 -5.98 40.41
N ARG A 79 19.73 -6.72 40.97
CA ARG A 79 21.16 -6.47 40.79
C ARG A 79 21.69 -6.86 39.41
N ASN A 80 21.19 -7.96 38.84
CA ASN A 80 21.63 -8.47 37.54
C ASN A 80 20.65 -8.14 36.41
N LYS A 81 19.70 -7.23 36.64
CA LYS A 81 18.61 -6.90 35.72
C LYS A 81 19.09 -6.56 34.31
N ASP A 82 20.13 -5.73 34.20
CA ASP A 82 20.62 -5.27 32.92
C ASP A 82 21.25 -6.41 32.11
N ARG A 83 22.02 -7.27 32.78
CA ARG A 83 22.57 -8.50 32.19
C ARG A 83 21.49 -9.50 31.80
N ILE A 84 20.43 -9.62 32.60
CA ILE A 84 19.26 -10.45 32.27
C ILE A 84 18.55 -9.90 31.04
N GLY A 85 18.39 -8.58 30.93
CA GLY A 85 17.79 -7.93 29.77
C GLY A 85 18.57 -8.15 28.48
N GLU A 86 19.90 -8.01 28.54
CA GLU A 86 20.78 -8.28 27.40
C GLU A 86 20.71 -9.76 26.96
N ASN A 87 20.87 -10.68 27.90
CA ASN A 87 20.80 -12.12 27.62
C ASN A 87 19.42 -12.54 27.11
N LEU A 88 18.34 -11.94 27.63
CA LEU A 88 16.98 -12.22 27.16
C LEU A 88 16.77 -11.70 25.74
N GLY A 89 17.26 -10.50 25.44
CA GLY A 89 17.24 -9.95 24.08
C GLY A 89 17.97 -10.87 23.09
N GLN A 90 19.20 -11.27 23.43
CA GLN A 90 19.99 -12.19 22.62
C GLN A 90 19.33 -13.57 22.48
N PHE A 91 18.75 -14.10 23.55
CA PHE A 91 18.02 -15.37 23.50
C PHE A 91 16.81 -15.30 22.56
N VAL A 92 16.04 -14.21 22.63
CA VAL A 92 14.88 -14.00 21.74
C VAL A 92 15.34 -13.85 20.29
N GLN A 93 16.43 -13.11 20.07
CA GLN A 93 17.08 -13.00 18.76
C GLN A 93 17.45 -14.37 18.18
N GLU A 94 18.19 -15.16 18.93
CA GLU A 94 18.76 -16.43 18.45
C GLU A 94 17.75 -17.56 18.33
N LYS A 95 16.69 -17.56 19.14
CA LYS A 95 15.72 -18.68 19.20
C LYS A 95 14.41 -18.42 18.51
N PHE A 96 14.01 -17.16 18.35
CA PHE A 96 12.69 -16.80 17.82
C PHE A 96 12.74 -15.84 16.63
N LEU A 97 13.80 -15.04 16.51
CA LEU A 97 13.90 -13.99 15.49
C LEU A 97 15.12 -14.17 14.58
N ASP A 98 15.69 -15.36 14.50
CA ASP A 98 16.70 -15.64 13.50
C ASP A 98 16.02 -15.67 12.12
N THR A 99 16.76 -15.25 11.10
CA THR A 99 16.23 -15.11 9.74
C THR A 99 15.64 -16.42 9.21
N GLN A 100 16.22 -17.57 9.57
CA GLN A 100 15.74 -18.86 9.09
C GLN A 100 14.43 -19.25 9.77
N SER A 101 14.28 -19.03 11.07
CA SER A 101 13.02 -19.28 11.78
C SER A 101 11.88 -18.38 11.28
N LEU A 102 12.15 -17.10 11.01
CA LEU A 102 11.15 -16.18 10.45
C LEU A 102 10.71 -16.61 9.05
N VAL A 103 11.65 -17.00 8.20
CA VAL A 103 11.35 -17.50 6.84
C VAL A 103 10.62 -18.84 6.89
N ALA A 104 11.03 -19.76 7.77
CA ALA A 104 10.34 -21.02 7.98
C ALA A 104 8.90 -20.81 8.48
N LEU A 105 8.67 -19.80 9.33
CA LEU A 105 7.34 -19.43 9.80
C LEU A 105 6.46 -18.91 8.65
N ILE A 106 7.01 -18.05 7.79
CA ILE A 106 6.35 -17.52 6.58
C ILE A 106 5.99 -18.66 5.63
N ARG A 107 6.92 -19.57 5.34
CA ARG A 107 6.66 -20.74 4.49
C ARG A 107 5.57 -21.65 5.06
N ARG A 108 5.53 -21.81 6.38
CA ARG A 108 4.55 -22.70 7.05
C ARG A 108 3.13 -22.14 7.09
N HIS A 109 2.97 -20.82 7.17
CA HIS A 109 1.66 -20.19 7.40
C HIS A 109 1.02 -19.57 6.15
N GLU A 110 1.65 -19.71 4.98
CA GLU A 110 1.15 -19.20 3.69
C GLU A 110 0.49 -17.81 3.81
N PRO A 111 1.24 -16.75 4.17
CA PRO A 111 0.67 -15.45 4.51
C PRO A 111 -0.21 -14.86 3.40
N ALA A 112 0.07 -15.16 2.13
CA ALA A 112 -0.80 -14.76 1.02
C ALA A 112 -2.25 -15.29 1.17
N LEU A 113 -2.42 -16.52 1.66
CA LEU A 113 -3.74 -17.11 1.89
C LEU A 113 -4.42 -16.48 3.10
N LEU A 114 -3.68 -16.21 4.18
CA LEU A 114 -4.20 -15.49 5.35
C LEU A 114 -4.67 -14.08 4.97
N ILE A 115 -3.87 -13.35 4.19
CA ILE A 115 -4.21 -12.03 3.66
C ILE A 115 -5.44 -12.13 2.77
N GLY A 116 -5.48 -13.10 1.85
CA GLY A 116 -6.62 -13.35 0.97
C GLY A 116 -7.92 -13.58 1.74
N ASN A 117 -7.91 -14.53 2.68
CA ASN A 117 -9.05 -14.86 3.55
C ASN A 117 -9.50 -13.70 4.45
N TRP A 118 -8.57 -12.84 4.85
CA TRP A 118 -8.89 -11.68 5.65
C TRP A 118 -9.54 -10.58 4.81
N PHE A 119 -8.99 -10.30 3.62
CA PHE A 119 -9.52 -9.29 2.69
C PHE A 119 -10.81 -9.72 1.98
N SER A 120 -11.06 -11.01 1.81
CA SER A 120 -12.32 -11.51 1.23
C SER A 120 -13.55 -11.23 2.10
N GLN A 121 -13.34 -10.93 3.39
CA GLN A 121 -14.42 -10.49 4.28
C GLN A 121 -14.69 -8.99 4.08
N PRO A 122 -15.93 -8.59 3.71
CA PRO A 122 -16.26 -7.19 3.41
C PRO A 122 -15.98 -6.23 4.58
N GLU A 123 -16.18 -6.69 5.81
CA GLU A 123 -15.93 -5.91 7.02
C GLU A 123 -14.45 -5.56 7.21
N ASN A 124 -13.54 -6.50 6.91
CA ASN A 124 -12.11 -6.30 7.05
C ASN A 124 -11.56 -5.38 5.96
N ALA A 125 -12.00 -5.57 4.70
CA ALA A 125 -11.67 -4.67 3.61
C ALA A 125 -12.12 -3.22 3.91
N ARG A 126 -13.31 -3.06 4.51
CA ARG A 126 -13.81 -1.75 4.95
C ARG A 126 -12.96 -1.14 6.07
N ARG A 127 -12.50 -1.94 7.04
CA ARG A 127 -11.61 -1.49 8.13
C ARG A 127 -10.25 -1.00 7.60
N VAL A 128 -9.64 -1.71 6.65
CA VAL A 128 -8.41 -1.20 6.00
C VAL A 128 -8.68 0.10 5.27
N GLY A 129 -9.79 0.16 4.52
CA GLY A 129 -10.20 1.39 3.87
C GLY A 129 -10.28 2.56 4.85
N GLN A 130 -10.88 2.36 6.03
CA GLN A 130 -10.95 3.38 7.07
C GLN A 130 -9.58 3.81 7.59
N HIS A 131 -8.71 2.86 7.95
CA HIS A 131 -7.37 3.20 8.47
C HIS A 131 -6.47 3.84 7.42
N LEU A 132 -6.52 3.34 6.18
CA LEU A 132 -5.77 3.93 5.06
C LEU A 132 -6.23 5.35 4.81
N LEU A 133 -7.55 5.60 4.85
CA LEU A 133 -8.10 6.93 4.71
C LEU A 133 -7.76 7.86 5.88
N GLN A 134 -7.71 7.37 7.12
CA GLN A 134 -7.24 8.15 8.27
C GLN A 134 -5.78 8.59 8.10
N ILE A 135 -4.92 7.67 7.66
CA ILE A 135 -3.51 7.98 7.36
C ILE A 135 -3.41 8.97 6.20
N MET A 136 -4.17 8.76 5.12
CA MET A 136 -4.22 9.68 3.99
C MET A 136 -4.76 11.05 4.38
N SER A 137 -5.77 11.13 5.23
CA SER A 137 -6.32 12.39 5.74
C SER A 137 -5.27 13.16 6.53
N GLY A 138 -4.59 12.50 7.47
CA GLY A 138 -3.47 13.11 8.20
C GLY A 138 -2.32 13.54 7.29
N PHE A 139 -2.05 12.80 6.20
CA PHE A 139 -1.09 13.24 5.19
C PHE A 139 -1.59 14.47 4.43
N LEU A 140 -2.84 14.47 3.94
CA LEU A 140 -3.45 15.59 3.21
C LEU A 140 -3.42 16.89 4.02
N GLU A 141 -3.65 16.82 5.33
CA GLU A 141 -3.51 17.97 6.24
C GLU A 141 -2.08 18.51 6.31
N LEU A 142 -1.07 17.63 6.31
CA LEU A 142 0.34 18.02 6.21
C LEU A 142 0.71 18.53 4.80
N THR A 143 -0.08 18.17 3.79
CA THR A 143 0.18 18.44 2.37
C THR A 143 -0.28 19.83 1.94
N ASP A 144 -0.97 20.58 2.81
CA ASP A 144 -1.39 21.96 2.58
C ASP A 144 -0.23 22.95 2.39
N ASP A 145 1.00 22.51 2.64
CA ASP A 145 2.20 23.32 2.49
C ASP A 145 2.52 23.59 1.00
N ALA A 146 2.81 24.85 0.66
CA ALA A 146 3.33 25.29 -0.65
C ALA A 146 4.59 24.50 -1.09
N ARG A 147 5.23 23.78 -0.17
CA ARG A 147 6.29 22.82 -0.42
C ARG A 147 5.87 21.65 -1.32
N ILE A 148 4.66 21.09 -1.15
CA ILE A 148 4.21 19.95 -1.96
C ILE A 148 3.87 20.40 -3.37
N GLN A 149 3.20 21.54 -3.53
CA GLN A 149 2.97 22.12 -4.85
C GLN A 149 4.28 22.32 -5.62
N ARG A 150 5.33 22.82 -4.95
CA ARG A 150 6.68 22.92 -5.54
C ARG A 150 7.31 21.56 -5.84
N LEU A 151 7.04 20.53 -5.04
CA LEU A 151 7.51 19.17 -5.32
C LEU A 151 6.79 18.57 -6.52
N LEU A 152 5.46 18.71 -6.59
CA LEU A 152 4.62 18.25 -7.71
C LEU A 152 5.03 18.95 -9.00
N LYS A 153 5.20 20.28 -8.98
CA LYS A 153 5.72 21.05 -10.11
C LYS A 153 7.06 20.47 -10.57
N ARG A 154 8.03 20.29 -9.66
CA ARG A 154 9.33 19.70 -9.99
C ARG A 154 9.23 18.26 -10.52
N ALA A 155 8.31 17.45 -9.99
CA ALA A 155 8.10 16.09 -10.44
C ALA A 155 7.54 16.06 -11.87
N VAL A 156 6.54 16.89 -12.17
CA VAL A 156 5.99 17.05 -13.53
C VAL A 156 7.06 17.57 -14.49
N HIS A 157 7.85 18.58 -14.08
CA HIS A 157 8.96 19.09 -14.90
C HIS A 157 10.00 18.00 -15.20
N ARG A 158 10.38 17.19 -14.21
CA ARG A 158 11.30 16.06 -14.41
C ARG A 158 10.69 14.95 -15.26
N ALA A 159 9.37 14.72 -15.16
CA ALA A 159 8.69 13.76 -16.00
C ALA A 159 8.71 14.22 -17.46
N ILE A 160 8.40 15.49 -17.72
CA ILE A 160 8.51 16.10 -19.06
C ILE A 160 9.95 15.99 -19.59
N ASP A 161 10.96 16.23 -18.74
CA ASP A 161 12.38 16.11 -19.12
C ASP A 161 12.80 14.67 -19.48
N LYS A 162 12.21 13.68 -18.84
CA LYS A 162 12.52 12.25 -19.08
C LYS A 162 11.74 11.65 -20.24
N VAL A 163 10.63 12.26 -20.64
CA VAL A 163 9.81 11.76 -21.76
C VAL A 163 10.41 12.29 -23.05
N ASP A 164 11.02 11.39 -23.82
CA ASP A 164 11.25 11.65 -25.23
C ASP A 164 9.92 11.60 -25.98
N LEU A 165 9.26 12.75 -26.13
CA LEU A 165 7.98 12.86 -26.85
C LEU A 165 8.08 12.37 -28.29
N SER A 166 9.23 12.52 -28.95
CA SER A 166 9.42 12.10 -30.33
C SER A 166 9.52 10.57 -30.40
N GLY A 167 10.44 10.01 -29.60
CA GLY A 167 10.65 8.55 -29.51
C GLY A 167 9.45 7.79 -28.95
N THR A 168 8.79 8.30 -27.91
CA THR A 168 7.65 7.62 -27.26
C THR A 168 6.42 7.63 -28.18
N SER A 169 6.14 8.75 -28.84
CA SER A 169 5.06 8.85 -29.83
C SER A 169 5.32 7.94 -31.02
N ALA A 170 6.57 7.87 -31.50
CA ALA A 170 6.94 6.96 -32.57
C ALA A 170 6.79 5.48 -32.17
N LEU A 171 7.22 5.09 -30.96
CA LEU A 171 7.07 3.73 -30.45
C LEU A 171 5.60 3.34 -30.24
N MET A 172 4.77 4.27 -29.77
CA MET A 172 3.32 4.06 -29.67
C MET A 172 2.69 3.88 -31.05
N LEU A 173 2.97 4.79 -31.98
CA LEU A 173 2.46 4.70 -33.36
C LEU A 173 2.93 3.42 -34.06
N GLU A 174 4.20 3.01 -33.87
CA GLU A 174 4.75 1.76 -34.38
C GLU A 174 4.07 0.53 -33.77
N SER A 175 3.83 0.53 -32.46
CA SER A 175 3.08 -0.53 -31.78
C SER A 175 1.64 -0.64 -32.28
N MET A 176 1.01 0.50 -32.58
CA MET A 176 -0.35 0.59 -33.13
C MET A 176 -0.43 0.28 -34.63
N THR A 177 0.68 0.38 -35.37
CA THR A 177 0.77 -0.03 -36.79
C THR A 177 1.22 -1.48 -36.96
N LYS A 178 1.81 -2.08 -35.91
CA LYS A 178 2.22 -3.49 -35.94
C LYS A 178 1.04 -4.41 -36.20
N ASN A 179 1.19 -5.32 -37.16
CA ASN A 179 0.14 -6.23 -37.66
C ASN A 179 -1.08 -5.49 -38.24
N ASP A 180 -0.87 -4.34 -38.90
CA ASP A 180 -1.91 -3.55 -39.57
C ASP A 180 -3.07 -3.09 -38.66
N ARG A 181 -2.82 -2.96 -37.36
CA ARG A 181 -3.84 -2.54 -36.38
C ARG A 181 -4.35 -1.11 -36.61
N HIS A 182 -3.56 -0.25 -37.25
CA HIS A 182 -3.95 1.10 -37.65
C HIS A 182 -5.02 1.09 -38.75
N GLN A 183 -5.13 0.03 -39.55
CA GLN A 183 -6.21 -0.14 -40.52
C GLN A 183 -7.56 -0.35 -39.83
N VAL A 184 -7.60 -1.00 -38.66
CA VAL A 184 -8.83 -1.16 -37.85
C VAL A 184 -9.31 0.19 -37.30
N LEU A 185 -8.37 1.06 -36.92
CA LEU A 185 -8.68 2.44 -36.53
C LEU A 185 -9.18 3.25 -37.73
N LEU A 186 -8.57 3.09 -38.90
CA LEU A 186 -9.02 3.72 -40.14
C LEU A 186 -10.45 3.28 -40.50
N ASP A 187 -10.77 1.98 -40.38
CA ASP A 187 -12.12 1.44 -40.59
C ASP A 187 -13.13 2.12 -39.65
N THR A 188 -12.76 2.28 -38.38
CA THR A 188 -13.61 2.92 -37.36
C THR A 188 -13.84 4.40 -37.69
N LEU A 189 -12.80 5.10 -38.14
CA LEU A 189 -12.89 6.51 -38.53
C LEU A 189 -13.73 6.71 -39.78
N ILE A 190 -13.53 5.87 -40.81
CA ILE A 190 -14.33 5.89 -42.04
C ILE A 190 -15.80 5.62 -41.71
N ALA A 191 -16.09 4.62 -40.87
CA ALA A 191 -17.45 4.32 -40.44
C ALA A 191 -18.10 5.49 -39.67
N GLN A 192 -17.36 6.16 -38.78
CA GLN A 192 -17.85 7.35 -38.09
C GLN A 192 -18.06 8.54 -39.03
N LEU A 193 -17.18 8.73 -40.01
CA LEU A 193 -17.31 9.78 -41.04
C LEU A 193 -18.55 9.55 -41.91
N ILE A 194 -18.77 8.30 -42.37
CA ILE A 194 -20.00 7.91 -43.09
C ILE A 194 -21.22 8.21 -42.22
N ALA A 195 -21.23 7.79 -40.95
CA ALA A 195 -22.34 8.02 -40.04
C ALA A 195 -22.58 9.51 -39.74
N LEU A 196 -21.54 10.33 -39.68
CA LEU A 196 -21.63 11.79 -39.51
C LEU A 196 -22.16 12.47 -40.77
N LEU A 197 -21.73 12.03 -41.95
CA LEU A 197 -22.18 12.54 -43.26
C LEU A 197 -23.62 12.15 -43.58
N GLN A 198 -24.10 11.03 -43.03
CA GLN A 198 -25.51 10.62 -43.13
C GLN A 198 -26.46 11.42 -42.23
N ARG A 199 -25.95 12.27 -41.31
CA ARG A 199 -26.82 13.14 -40.51
C ARG A 199 -27.30 14.34 -41.32
N ASP A 200 -28.60 14.63 -41.27
CA ASP A 200 -29.23 15.74 -42.00
C ASP A 200 -28.56 17.10 -41.77
N LYS A 201 -28.11 17.37 -40.55
CA LYS A 201 -27.41 18.63 -40.22
C LYS A 201 -26.05 18.77 -40.90
N SER A 202 -25.31 17.67 -41.05
CA SER A 202 -23.99 17.68 -41.68
C SER A 202 -24.10 17.87 -43.18
N ARG A 203 -25.07 17.21 -43.83
CA ARG A 203 -25.38 17.41 -45.26
C ARG A 203 -25.64 18.87 -45.59
N LYS A 204 -26.49 19.53 -44.79
CA LYS A 204 -26.80 20.97 -44.96
C LYS A 204 -25.61 21.88 -44.73
N PHE A 205 -24.76 21.57 -43.75
CA PHE A 205 -23.55 22.35 -43.50
C PHE A 205 -22.55 22.25 -44.65
N ILE A 206 -22.33 21.04 -45.19
CA ILE A 206 -21.43 20.80 -46.31
C ILE A 206 -21.96 21.48 -47.59
N ALA A 207 -23.27 21.39 -47.86
CA ALA A 207 -23.94 22.14 -48.93
C ALA A 207 -23.51 23.61 -48.95
N GLN A 208 -23.67 24.26 -47.80
CA GLN A 208 -23.45 25.69 -47.64
C GLN A 208 -21.97 26.07 -47.73
N GLN A 209 -21.05 25.16 -47.39
CA GLN A 209 -19.61 25.41 -47.54
C GLN A 209 -19.16 25.23 -49.00
N ILE A 210 -19.68 24.24 -49.71
CA ILE A 210 -19.34 24.01 -51.12
C ILE A 210 -19.85 25.16 -51.98
N VAL A 211 -21.07 25.64 -51.75
CA VAL A 211 -21.62 26.82 -52.44
C VAL A 211 -20.74 28.04 -52.17
N ARG A 212 -20.37 28.29 -50.91
CA ARG A 212 -19.49 29.40 -50.53
C ARG A 212 -18.10 29.32 -51.17
N TRP A 213 -17.51 28.13 -51.19
CA TRP A 213 -16.20 27.89 -51.81
C TRP A 213 -16.24 28.11 -53.33
N LEU A 214 -17.30 27.63 -53.99
CA LEU A 214 -17.46 27.79 -55.44
C LEU A 214 -17.68 29.26 -55.83
N GLU A 215 -18.44 30.01 -55.02
CA GLU A 215 -18.61 31.46 -55.16
C GLU A 215 -17.29 32.23 -54.93
N SER A 216 -16.42 31.79 -54.01
CA SER A 216 -15.15 32.46 -53.72
C SER A 216 -14.03 32.16 -54.70
N GLU A 217 -13.86 30.90 -55.13
CA GLU A 217 -12.68 30.47 -55.90
C GLU A 217 -12.93 30.41 -57.42
N HIS A 218 -14.17 30.19 -57.85
CA HIS A 218 -14.52 30.10 -59.27
C HIS A 218 -15.82 30.86 -59.63
N PRO A 219 -15.83 32.20 -59.47
CA PRO A 219 -17.03 33.04 -59.63
C PRO A 219 -17.63 33.00 -61.05
N LEU A 220 -16.79 32.78 -62.08
CA LEU A 220 -17.24 32.66 -63.47
C LEU A 220 -17.97 31.34 -63.72
N LYS A 221 -17.55 30.24 -63.09
CA LYS A 221 -18.20 28.94 -63.25
C LYS A 221 -19.52 28.89 -62.46
N ALA A 222 -19.55 29.48 -61.26
CA ALA A 222 -20.75 29.60 -60.45
C ALA A 222 -21.94 30.27 -61.19
N LYS A 223 -21.66 31.23 -62.09
CA LYS A 223 -22.69 31.90 -62.90
C LYS A 223 -23.23 31.09 -64.08
N ILE A 224 -22.54 30.04 -64.52
CA ILE A 224 -22.87 29.25 -65.72
C ILE A 224 -23.55 27.92 -65.34
N LEU A 225 -23.44 27.51 -64.08
CA LEU A 225 -24.11 26.33 -63.57
C LEU A 225 -25.61 26.60 -63.30
N PRO A 226 -26.51 25.62 -63.58
CA PRO A 226 -27.93 25.75 -63.27
C PRO A 226 -28.14 26.00 -61.77
N THR A 227 -29.06 26.90 -61.40
CA THR A 227 -29.35 27.24 -59.99
C THR A 227 -29.82 26.03 -59.17
N GLU A 228 -30.43 25.03 -59.82
CA GLU A 228 -30.76 23.72 -59.22
C GLU A 228 -29.53 22.93 -58.75
N TRP A 229 -28.37 23.12 -59.38
CA TRP A 229 -27.10 22.51 -59.01
C TRP A 229 -26.40 23.25 -57.86
N LEU A 230 -26.83 24.47 -57.51
CA LEU A 230 -26.29 25.27 -56.41
C LEU A 230 -27.17 25.20 -55.14
N GLY A 231 -28.23 24.40 -55.17
CA GLY A 231 -29.17 24.22 -54.07
C GLY A 231 -28.93 22.97 -53.23
N GLU A 232 -29.98 22.48 -52.55
CA GLU A 232 -29.93 21.33 -51.64
C GLU A 232 -29.53 20.01 -52.35
N HIS A 233 -29.73 19.92 -53.67
CA HIS A 233 -29.47 18.73 -54.48
C HIS A 233 -27.98 18.45 -54.72
N SER A 234 -27.11 19.46 -54.79
CA SER A 234 -25.66 19.24 -54.93
C SER A 234 -24.99 18.79 -53.64
N ALA A 235 -25.56 19.17 -52.50
CA ALA A 235 -25.14 18.64 -51.21
C ALA A 235 -25.39 17.14 -51.13
N GLU A 236 -26.54 16.70 -51.65
CA GLU A 236 -26.92 15.30 -51.72
C GLU A 236 -25.99 14.54 -52.67
N LEU A 237 -25.77 15.05 -53.89
CA LEU A 237 -24.87 14.43 -54.86
C LEU A 237 -23.42 14.34 -54.37
N VAL A 238 -22.89 15.39 -53.72
CA VAL A 238 -21.52 15.38 -53.18
C VAL A 238 -21.45 14.48 -51.94
N SER A 239 -22.44 14.53 -51.06
CA SER A 239 -22.47 13.65 -49.88
C SER A 239 -22.57 12.19 -50.28
N ASP A 240 -23.36 11.87 -51.30
CA ASP A 240 -23.52 10.51 -51.82
C ASP A 240 -22.28 10.05 -52.58
N ALA A 241 -21.62 10.93 -53.36
CA ALA A 241 -20.34 10.63 -53.99
C ALA A 241 -19.23 10.40 -52.95
N VAL A 242 -19.16 11.21 -51.89
CA VAL A 242 -18.20 11.04 -50.79
C VAL A 242 -18.53 9.79 -49.98
N ASN A 243 -19.81 9.48 -49.74
CA ASN A 243 -20.22 8.25 -49.07
C ASN A 243 -19.84 7.02 -49.89
N SER A 244 -20.11 7.03 -51.20
CA SER A 244 -19.75 5.94 -52.10
C SER A 244 -18.24 5.72 -52.10
N LEU A 245 -17.45 6.80 -52.21
CA LEU A 245 -15.99 6.72 -52.14
C LEU A 245 -15.51 6.17 -50.80
N LEU A 246 -16.07 6.64 -49.67
CA LEU A 246 -15.72 6.16 -48.33
C LEU A 246 -16.11 4.69 -48.10
N ASP A 247 -17.25 4.26 -48.64
CA ASP A 247 -17.74 2.87 -48.59
C ASP A 247 -16.87 1.95 -49.47
N ASP A 248 -16.43 2.42 -50.64
CA ASP A 248 -15.49 1.72 -51.52
C ASP A 248 -14.12 1.56 -50.84
N ILE A 249 -13.59 2.63 -50.22
CA ILE A 249 -12.35 2.56 -49.41
C ILE A 249 -12.54 1.61 -48.24
N SER A 250 -13.71 1.59 -47.60
CA SER A 250 -14.01 0.71 -46.46
C SER A 250 -13.98 -0.77 -46.87
N ARG A 251 -14.59 -1.12 -48.02
CA ARG A 251 -14.70 -2.51 -48.49
C ARG A 251 -13.43 -3.03 -49.15
N ASP A 252 -12.72 -2.19 -49.89
CA ASP A 252 -11.50 -2.58 -50.59
C ASP A 252 -10.26 -2.33 -49.73
N ARG A 253 -9.67 -3.43 -49.21
CA ARG A 253 -8.42 -3.37 -48.44
C ARG A 253 -7.20 -2.99 -49.29
N ALA A 254 -7.24 -3.19 -50.61
CA ALA A 254 -6.17 -2.83 -51.53
C ALA A 254 -6.33 -1.41 -52.13
N HIS A 255 -7.29 -0.63 -51.62
CA HIS A 255 -7.58 0.69 -52.14
C HIS A 255 -6.37 1.64 -52.03
N GLN A 256 -6.12 2.45 -53.06
CA GLN A 256 -4.95 3.35 -53.13
C GLN A 256 -4.86 4.31 -51.95
N ILE A 257 -6.00 4.77 -51.42
CA ILE A 257 -6.06 5.67 -50.24
C ILE A 257 -5.60 4.97 -48.97
N ARG A 258 -5.92 3.68 -48.77
CA ARG A 258 -5.42 2.91 -47.62
C ARG A 258 -3.90 2.78 -47.68
N HIS A 259 -3.36 2.46 -48.85
CA HIS A 259 -1.91 2.41 -49.05
C HIS A 259 -1.23 3.78 -48.93
N ALA A 260 -1.89 4.86 -49.34
CA ALA A 260 -1.40 6.21 -49.12
C ALA A 260 -1.36 6.56 -47.62
N PHE A 261 -2.39 6.15 -46.86
CA PHE A 261 -2.44 6.29 -45.41
C PHE A 261 -1.34 5.49 -44.70
N ASP A 262 -1.10 4.24 -45.13
CA ASP A 262 0.02 3.42 -44.64
C ASP A 262 1.34 4.13 -44.83
N ARG A 263 1.63 4.56 -46.07
CA ARG A 263 2.87 5.27 -46.39
C ARG A 263 3.02 6.55 -45.59
N ALA A 264 1.95 7.32 -45.42
CA ALA A 264 1.97 8.55 -44.63
C ALA A 264 2.24 8.26 -43.15
N THR A 265 1.66 7.20 -42.60
CA THR A 265 1.84 6.82 -41.19
C THR A 265 3.26 6.30 -40.95
N PHE A 266 3.79 5.44 -41.83
CA PHE A 266 5.17 4.98 -41.73
C PHE A 266 6.18 6.11 -41.93
N ALA A 267 5.95 7.02 -42.88
CA ALA A 267 6.79 8.19 -43.07
C ALA A 267 6.75 9.14 -41.86
N LEU A 268 5.59 9.27 -41.21
CA LEU A 268 5.46 10.05 -39.99
C LEU A 268 6.21 9.39 -38.82
N ILE A 269 6.11 8.07 -38.66
CA ILE A 269 6.86 7.30 -37.65
C ILE A 269 8.36 7.47 -37.86
N ASP A 270 8.83 7.33 -39.11
CA ASP A 270 10.25 7.48 -39.45
C ASP A 270 10.74 8.90 -39.16
N LYS A 271 9.96 9.93 -39.55
CA LYS A 271 10.28 11.32 -39.21
C LYS A 271 10.31 11.55 -37.70
N LEU A 272 9.36 11.01 -36.94
CA LEU A 272 9.37 11.15 -35.48
C LEU A 272 10.58 10.46 -34.81
N LYS A 273 11.18 9.44 -35.45
CA LYS A 273 12.38 8.78 -34.92
C LYS A 273 13.68 9.47 -35.30
N ASN A 274 13.78 9.86 -36.57
CA ASN A 274 15.06 10.14 -37.21
C ASN A 274 15.19 11.60 -37.67
N ASP A 275 14.12 12.38 -37.69
CA ASP A 275 14.14 13.77 -38.17
C ASP A 275 14.52 14.75 -37.05
N PRO A 276 15.67 15.43 -37.15
CA PRO A 276 16.08 16.44 -36.17
C PRO A 276 15.11 17.62 -36.09
N GLU A 277 14.34 17.92 -37.15
CA GLU A 277 13.31 18.97 -37.10
C GLU A 277 12.13 18.56 -36.20
N MET A 278 11.71 17.30 -36.24
CA MET A 278 10.65 16.79 -35.38
C MET A 278 11.10 16.70 -33.92
N ALA A 279 12.34 16.31 -33.67
CA ALA A 279 12.92 16.38 -32.34
C ALA A 279 12.95 17.82 -31.80
N ALA A 280 13.34 18.79 -32.63
CA ALA A 280 13.33 20.20 -32.26
C ALA A 280 11.92 20.74 -31.99
N ARG A 281 10.92 20.34 -32.78
CA ARG A 281 9.50 20.69 -32.54
C ARG A 281 8.98 20.06 -31.25
N ALA A 282 9.32 18.80 -30.98
CA ALA A 282 8.96 18.13 -29.74
C ALA A 282 9.58 18.82 -28.52
N ASP A 283 10.85 19.20 -28.59
CA ASP A 283 11.51 19.95 -27.53
C ASP A 283 10.96 21.37 -27.37
N ALA A 284 10.58 22.04 -28.46
CA ALA A 284 9.89 23.33 -28.39
C ALA A 284 8.54 23.22 -27.64
N VAL A 285 7.77 22.15 -27.89
CA VAL A 285 6.52 21.87 -27.16
C VAL A 285 6.80 21.56 -25.68
N LYS A 286 7.86 20.80 -25.36
CA LYS A 286 8.26 20.56 -23.96
C LYS A 286 8.62 21.85 -23.26
N SER A 287 9.45 22.69 -23.88
CA SER A 287 9.87 23.98 -23.32
C SER A 287 8.67 24.89 -23.11
N TYR A 288 7.76 24.97 -24.09
CA TYR A 288 6.50 25.71 -23.95
C TYR A 288 5.67 25.24 -22.76
N LEU A 289 5.44 23.93 -22.61
CA LEU A 289 4.68 23.38 -21.47
C LEU A 289 5.38 23.60 -20.11
N LYS A 290 6.71 23.66 -20.09
CA LYS A 290 7.50 23.81 -18.87
C LYS A 290 7.58 25.25 -18.40
N GLU A 291 7.78 26.16 -19.34
CA GLU A 291 7.98 27.59 -19.09
C GLU A 291 6.66 28.36 -18.97
N ASP A 292 5.55 27.80 -19.46
CA ASP A 292 4.26 28.45 -19.39
C ASP A 292 3.76 28.61 -17.94
N GLU A 293 3.57 29.86 -17.54
CA GLU A 293 3.01 30.20 -16.23
C GLU A 293 1.54 29.77 -16.13
N ALA A 294 0.79 29.77 -17.24
CA ALA A 294 -0.60 29.37 -17.24
C ALA A 294 -0.76 27.87 -16.97
N PHE A 295 0.05 27.01 -17.61
CA PHE A 295 0.10 25.58 -17.33
C PHE A 295 0.46 25.29 -15.87
N ASN A 296 1.46 25.99 -15.33
CA ASN A 296 1.86 25.85 -13.93
C ASN A 296 0.77 26.27 -12.94
N ARG A 297 0.03 27.33 -13.26
CA ARG A 297 -1.12 27.79 -12.47
C ARG A 297 -2.25 26.77 -12.51
N TYR A 298 -2.59 26.30 -13.70
CA TYR A 298 -3.60 25.27 -13.92
C TYR A 298 -3.29 23.97 -13.17
N LEU A 299 -2.02 23.51 -13.19
CA LEU A 299 -1.60 22.33 -12.43
C LEU A 299 -1.78 22.52 -10.91
N SER A 300 -1.55 23.73 -10.42
CA SER A 300 -1.71 24.07 -9.01
C SER A 300 -3.19 24.14 -8.59
N GLU A 301 -4.04 24.66 -9.46
CA GLU A 301 -5.51 24.68 -9.30
C GLU A 301 -6.06 23.25 -9.31
N LEU A 302 -5.71 22.44 -10.31
CA LEU A 302 -6.11 21.03 -10.38
C LEU A 302 -5.70 20.24 -9.13
N TRP A 303 -4.50 20.48 -8.62
CA TRP A 303 -4.05 19.86 -7.37
C TRP A 303 -4.89 20.31 -6.17
N GLY A 304 -5.20 21.61 -6.10
CA GLY A 304 -6.05 22.19 -5.07
C GLY A 304 -7.46 21.59 -5.06
N ASP A 305 -8.08 21.52 -6.24
CA ASP A 305 -9.42 20.97 -6.43
C ASP A 305 -9.48 19.47 -6.10
N LEU A 306 -8.50 18.70 -6.57
CA LEU A 306 -8.41 17.26 -6.27
C LEU A 306 -8.28 17.02 -4.76
N ARG A 307 -7.42 17.80 -4.09
CA ARG A 307 -7.22 17.70 -2.64
C ARG A 307 -8.50 18.05 -1.88
N GLU A 308 -9.16 19.16 -2.24
CA GLU A 308 -10.38 19.59 -1.56
C GLU A 308 -11.49 18.55 -1.71
N TRP A 309 -11.69 18.07 -2.94
CA TRP A 309 -12.62 16.98 -3.21
C TRP A 309 -12.30 15.73 -2.38
N LEU A 310 -11.03 15.33 -2.32
CA LEU A 310 -10.60 14.14 -1.58
C LEU A 310 -10.79 14.32 -0.07
N LYS A 311 -10.54 15.51 0.47
CA LYS A 311 -10.74 15.83 1.89
C LYS A 311 -12.22 15.78 2.27
N VAL A 312 -13.10 16.31 1.41
CA VAL A 312 -14.55 16.25 1.60
C VAL A 312 -15.03 14.79 1.52
N ASP A 313 -14.60 14.04 0.51
CA ASP A 313 -15.03 12.65 0.32
C ASP A 313 -14.60 11.76 1.49
N ILE A 314 -13.35 11.86 1.97
CA ILE A 314 -12.83 11.03 3.06
C ILE A 314 -13.58 11.25 4.39
N ASN A 315 -14.01 12.50 4.65
CA ASN A 315 -14.73 12.85 5.88
C ASN A 315 -16.23 12.61 5.79
N SER A 316 -16.76 12.27 4.60
CA SER A 316 -18.17 11.95 4.40
C SER A 316 -18.50 10.54 4.90
N GLU A 317 -19.71 10.36 5.44
CA GLU A 317 -20.23 9.03 5.80
C GLU A 317 -20.35 8.13 4.55
N ASP A 318 -20.75 8.72 3.41
CA ASP A 318 -20.90 8.10 2.09
C ASP A 318 -19.68 8.32 1.18
N SER A 319 -18.47 8.12 1.72
CA SER A 319 -17.21 8.26 0.95
C SER A 319 -17.13 7.28 -0.23
N ARG A 320 -17.02 7.83 -1.46
CA ARG A 320 -16.83 7.02 -2.68
C ARG A 320 -15.44 6.39 -2.72
N VAL A 321 -14.43 7.09 -2.20
CA VAL A 321 -13.05 6.59 -2.15
C VAL A 321 -12.96 5.41 -1.18
N LYS A 322 -13.62 5.50 -0.01
CA LYS A 322 -13.71 4.39 0.96
C LYS A 322 -14.33 3.15 0.33
N GLU A 323 -15.44 3.34 -0.39
CA GLU A 323 -16.12 2.24 -1.05
C GLU A 323 -15.24 1.61 -2.14
N ARG A 324 -14.58 2.42 -2.97
CA ARG A 324 -13.66 1.92 -4.01
C ARG A 324 -12.48 1.16 -3.42
N ILE A 325 -11.87 1.67 -2.35
CA ILE A 325 -10.76 0.98 -1.67
C ILE A 325 -11.24 -0.34 -1.07
N ALA A 326 -12.42 -0.35 -0.44
CA ALA A 326 -12.99 -1.57 0.13
C ALA A 326 -13.27 -2.62 -0.96
N ARG A 327 -13.89 -2.22 -2.09
CA ARG A 327 -14.14 -3.12 -3.23
C ARG A 327 -12.84 -3.62 -3.85
N ALA A 328 -11.83 -2.76 -4.02
CA ALA A 328 -10.53 -3.15 -4.55
C ALA A 328 -9.81 -4.14 -3.62
N GLY A 329 -9.85 -3.89 -2.31
CA GLY A 329 -9.31 -4.81 -1.29
C GLY A 329 -10.03 -6.16 -1.31
N GLN A 330 -11.35 -6.16 -1.41
CA GLN A 330 -12.14 -7.38 -1.52
C GLN A 330 -11.80 -8.16 -2.79
N TRP A 331 -11.80 -7.50 -3.95
CA TRP A 331 -11.41 -8.10 -5.22
C TRP A 331 -10.00 -8.70 -5.18
N PHE A 332 -9.06 -8.00 -4.54
CA PHE A 332 -7.70 -8.49 -4.33
C PHE A 332 -7.68 -9.75 -3.45
N GLY A 333 -8.46 -9.76 -2.37
CA GLY A 333 -8.60 -10.92 -1.48
C GLY A 333 -9.20 -12.13 -2.18
N GLU A 334 -10.29 -11.93 -2.93
CA GLU A 334 -10.96 -12.96 -3.73
C GLU A 334 -10.02 -13.51 -4.82
N THR A 335 -9.28 -12.64 -5.51
CA THR A 335 -8.31 -13.04 -6.54
C THR A 335 -7.16 -13.85 -5.93
N LEU A 336 -6.66 -13.46 -4.74
CA LEU A 336 -5.65 -14.24 -4.03
C LEU A 336 -6.16 -15.62 -3.60
N ILE A 337 -7.43 -15.75 -3.21
CA ILE A 337 -7.99 -17.06 -2.87
C ILE A 337 -8.19 -17.93 -4.13
N ALA A 338 -8.56 -17.33 -5.25
CA ALA A 338 -8.86 -18.05 -6.49
C ALA A 338 -7.61 -18.47 -7.28
N ASP A 339 -6.51 -17.72 -7.21
CA ASP A 339 -5.31 -17.93 -8.03
C ASP A 339 -4.12 -18.45 -7.21
N ASP A 340 -3.83 -19.75 -7.35
CA ASP A 340 -2.71 -20.42 -6.68
C ASP A 340 -1.33 -19.88 -7.14
N ALA A 341 -1.18 -19.51 -8.41
CA ALA A 341 0.07 -18.99 -8.95
C ALA A 341 0.37 -17.60 -8.40
N LEU A 342 -0.66 -16.75 -8.28
CA LEU A 342 -0.55 -15.44 -7.65
C LEU A 342 -0.16 -15.57 -6.17
N ARG A 343 -0.76 -16.50 -5.42
CA ARG A 343 -0.37 -16.75 -4.02
C ARG A 343 1.08 -17.21 -3.90
N ALA A 344 1.50 -18.16 -4.74
CA ALA A 344 2.88 -18.66 -4.73
C ALA A 344 3.87 -17.53 -5.01
N SER A 345 3.58 -16.69 -6.01
CA SER A 345 4.38 -15.51 -6.33
C SER A 345 4.43 -14.53 -5.14
N LEU A 346 3.29 -14.21 -4.51
CA LEU A 346 3.26 -13.29 -3.38
C LEU A 346 4.02 -13.83 -2.16
N ASN A 347 3.85 -15.12 -1.82
CA ASN A 347 4.59 -15.78 -0.76
C ASN A 347 6.11 -15.76 -1.03
N GLY A 348 6.53 -15.99 -2.27
CA GLY A 348 7.93 -15.90 -2.66
C GLY A 348 8.50 -14.48 -2.50
N HIS A 349 7.75 -13.45 -2.86
CA HIS A 349 8.16 -12.06 -2.65
C HIS A 349 8.22 -11.69 -1.15
N LEU A 350 7.26 -12.15 -0.35
CA LEU A 350 7.25 -11.95 1.10
C LEU A 350 8.45 -12.63 1.77
N GLU A 351 8.82 -13.81 1.32
CA GLU A 351 10.02 -14.52 1.78
C GLU A 351 11.29 -13.73 1.45
N GLN A 352 11.44 -13.24 0.21
CA GLN A 352 12.59 -12.43 -0.18
C GLN A 352 12.66 -11.11 0.60
N ALA A 353 11.52 -10.46 0.83
CA ALA A 353 11.44 -9.26 1.65
C ALA A 353 11.84 -9.56 3.10
N ALA A 354 11.38 -10.68 3.67
CA ALA A 354 11.74 -11.11 5.01
C ALA A 354 13.24 -11.37 5.14
N HIS A 355 13.89 -11.97 4.14
CA HIS A 355 15.35 -12.14 4.16
C HIS A 355 16.11 -10.81 4.25
N ARG A 356 15.61 -9.75 3.62
CA ARG A 356 16.24 -8.42 3.64
C ARG A 356 15.98 -7.67 4.94
N VAL A 357 14.76 -7.76 5.49
CA VAL A 357 14.31 -6.97 6.63
C VAL A 357 14.57 -7.67 7.97
N ALA A 358 14.58 -9.01 8.01
CA ALA A 358 14.71 -9.78 9.24
C ALA A 358 15.95 -9.42 10.08
N PRO A 359 17.15 -9.20 9.52
CA PRO A 359 18.33 -8.83 10.32
C PRO A 359 18.13 -7.51 11.09
N GLU A 360 17.65 -6.47 10.41
CA GLU A 360 17.41 -5.16 11.02
C GLU A 360 16.27 -5.22 12.05
N PHE A 361 15.19 -5.92 11.71
CA PHE A 361 14.05 -6.09 12.60
C PHE A 361 14.41 -6.86 13.87
N SER A 362 15.19 -7.93 13.73
CA SER A 362 15.68 -8.75 14.84
C SER A 362 16.58 -7.94 15.76
N ALA A 363 17.49 -7.14 15.21
CA ALA A 363 18.34 -6.23 15.98
C ALA A 363 17.52 -5.15 16.71
N PHE A 364 16.51 -4.56 16.04
CA PHE A 364 15.61 -3.58 16.64
C PHE A 364 14.84 -4.16 17.83
N LEU A 365 14.23 -5.33 17.69
CA LEU A 365 13.49 -6.00 18.76
C LEU A 365 14.39 -6.39 19.93
N THR A 366 15.59 -6.88 19.66
CA THR A 366 16.58 -7.22 20.68
C THR A 366 16.92 -6.00 21.54
N ARG A 367 17.18 -4.87 20.89
CA ARG A 367 17.43 -3.59 21.57
C ARG A 367 16.20 -3.15 22.38
N HIS A 368 15.01 -3.20 21.79
CA HIS A 368 13.78 -2.80 22.45
C HIS A 368 13.47 -3.65 23.70
N ILE A 369 13.66 -4.97 23.63
CA ILE A 369 13.47 -5.89 24.78
C ILE A 369 14.50 -5.58 25.87
N SER A 370 15.77 -5.45 25.51
CA SER A 370 16.84 -5.09 26.45
C SER A 370 16.52 -3.76 27.15
N ASP A 371 16.17 -2.72 26.39
CA ASP A 371 15.88 -1.38 26.91
C ASP A 371 14.61 -1.37 27.78
N THR A 372 13.62 -2.20 27.44
CA THR A 372 12.41 -2.37 28.26
C THR A 372 12.74 -3.02 29.60
N VAL A 373 13.56 -4.08 29.63
CA VAL A 373 13.98 -4.71 30.89
C VAL A 373 14.87 -3.75 31.70
N LYS A 374 15.73 -2.97 31.04
CA LYS A 374 16.56 -1.92 31.64
C LYS A 374 15.75 -0.72 32.16
N SER A 375 14.58 -0.43 31.61
CA SER A 375 13.70 0.65 32.08
C SER A 375 12.80 0.26 33.27
N TRP A 376 12.67 -1.03 33.59
CA TRP A 376 11.90 -1.46 34.76
C TRP A 376 12.44 -0.85 36.06
N ASP A 377 11.58 -0.11 36.76
CA ASP A 377 11.90 0.50 38.05
C ASP A 377 12.23 -0.60 39.07
N ALA A 378 13.33 -0.43 39.82
CA ALA A 378 13.74 -1.38 40.87
C ALA A 378 12.63 -1.59 41.92
N ARG A 379 11.64 -0.69 42.03
CA ARG A 379 10.44 -0.87 42.87
C ARG A 379 9.49 -1.96 42.36
N ILE A 380 9.37 -2.14 41.04
CA ILE A 380 8.52 -3.16 40.41
C ILE A 380 9.15 -4.55 40.59
N CYS A 381 10.48 -4.65 40.40
CA CYS A 381 11.22 -5.90 40.63
C CYS A 381 11.25 -6.34 42.10
N ARG A 382 10.84 -5.49 43.05
CA ARG A 382 10.76 -5.82 44.49
C ARG A 382 9.44 -6.50 44.89
N GLY A 383 8.54 -6.75 43.93
CA GLY A 383 7.28 -7.48 44.13
C GLY A 383 6.38 -6.81 45.17
N LYS A 384 5.86 -5.62 44.84
CA LYS A 384 4.77 -4.99 45.61
C LYS A 384 3.44 -5.22 44.92
#